data_AF-U1PH76-F1
#
_entry.id   AF-U1PH76-F1
#
_cell.length_a   1.000
_cell.length_b   1.000
_cell.length_c   1.000
_cell.angle_alpha   90.00
_cell.angle_beta   90.00
_cell.angle_gamma   90.00
#
_symmetry.space_group_name_H-M   'P 1'
#
loop_
_entity.id
_entity.type
_entity.pdbx_description
1 polymer ?
#
loop_
_entity_poly.entity_id
_entity_poly.type
_entity_poly.pdbx_seq_one_letter_code
_entity_poly.pdbx_strand_id
1 'polypeptide(L)' 'MRETVRLVDRDVSDVYSELKHPEVLGILTLEEGGPSGAIQPVVPFDRIEVHIDYPLIDRDRGDADSASASA' A
#
# COMPACT_ATOMS: atom_id res chain seq x y z
N MET A 1 -11.09 8.36 -3.57
CA MET A 1 -9.69 8.77 -3.83
C MET A 1 -9.16 9.87 -2.91
N ARG A 2 -9.77 11.06 -2.88
CA ARG A 2 -9.19 12.23 -2.17
C ARG A 2 -9.02 12.02 -0.66
N GLU A 3 -9.94 11.28 -0.04
CA GLU A 3 -9.86 10.94 1.39
C GLU A 3 -8.74 9.93 1.69
N THR A 4 -8.59 8.90 0.85
CA THR A 4 -7.50 7.92 0.97
C THR A 4 -6.14 8.59 0.88
N VAL A 5 -5.96 9.52 -0.07
CA VAL A 5 -4.72 10.32 -0.22
C VAL A 5 -4.34 11.03 1.08
N ARG A 6 -5.31 11.59 1.79
CA ARG A 6 -5.08 12.24 3.10
C ARG A 6 -4.70 11.25 4.18
N LEU A 7 -5.25 10.03 4.13
CA LEU A 7 -4.97 8.98 5.11
C LEU A 7 -3.55 8.41 4.97
N VAL A 8 -3.07 8.25 3.73
CA VAL A 8 -1.75 7.63 3.46
C VAL A 8 -0.64 8.67 3.22
N ASP A 9 -0.98 9.97 3.19
CA ASP A 9 -0.06 11.08 2.90
C ASP A 9 0.76 10.85 1.61
N ARG A 10 0.05 10.51 0.52
CA ARG A 10 0.66 10.23 -0.80
C ARG A 10 -0.11 10.85 -1.95
N ASP A 11 0.56 11.05 -3.07
CA ASP A 11 -0.03 11.61 -4.28
C ASP A 11 -1.18 10.76 -4.85
N VAL A 12 -2.15 11.46 -5.48
CA VAL A 12 -3.35 10.83 -6.07
C VAL A 12 -2.98 9.80 -7.14
N SER A 13 -1.95 10.08 -7.95
CA SER A 13 -1.46 9.19 -9.01
C SER A 13 -0.93 7.88 -8.46
N ASP A 14 -0.22 7.94 -7.34
CA ASP A 14 0.42 6.78 -6.72
C ASP A 14 -0.65 5.91 -6.07
N VAL A 15 -1.55 6.52 -5.30
CA VAL A 15 -2.69 5.81 -4.70
C VAL A 15 -3.55 5.17 -5.78
N TYR A 16 -3.77 5.84 -6.92
CA TYR A 16 -4.51 5.26 -8.04
C TYR A 16 -3.79 4.05 -8.65
N SER A 17 -2.49 4.18 -8.89
CA SER A 17 -1.68 3.11 -9.48
C SER A 17 -1.62 1.87 -8.58
N GLU A 18 -1.50 2.08 -7.26
CA GLU A 18 -1.55 0.99 -6.28
C GLU A 18 -2.92 0.31 -6.24
N LEU A 19 -4.03 1.06 -6.34
CA LEU A 19 -5.38 0.49 -6.37
C LEU A 19 -5.70 -0.27 -7.66
N LYS A 20 -4.95 -0.05 -8.75
CA LYS A 20 -5.09 -0.82 -9.98
C LYS A 20 -4.65 -2.27 -9.83
N HIS A 21 -3.69 -2.55 -8.96
CA HIS A 21 -3.24 -3.91 -8.71
C HIS A 21 -4.36 -4.79 -8.12
N PRO A 22 -5.01 -4.41 -7.00
CA PRO A 22 -6.16 -5.12 -6.47
C PRO A 22 -7.35 -5.21 -7.43
N GLU A 23 -7.57 -4.21 -8.30
CA GLU A 23 -8.63 -4.26 -9.31
C GLU A 23 -8.37 -5.39 -10.33
N VAL A 24 -7.14 -5.49 -10.85
CA VAL A 24 -6.75 -6.56 -11.78
C VAL A 24 -6.86 -7.94 -11.14
N LEU A 25 -6.62 -8.04 -9.83
CA LEU A 25 -6.78 -9.27 -9.06
C LEU A 25 -8.25 -9.59 -8.72
N GLY A 26 -9.19 -8.70 -9.05
CA GLY A 26 -10.61 -8.87 -8.74
C GLY A 26 -10.95 -8.68 -7.25
N ILE A 27 -10.08 -8.03 -6.49
CA ILE A 27 -10.27 -7.76 -5.05
C ILE A 27 -11.18 -6.54 -4.85
N LEU A 28 -11.16 -5.60 -5.79
CA LEU A 28 -12.04 -4.42 -5.80
C LEU A 28 -12.37 -4.03 -7.24
N THR A 29 -13.28 -3.08 -7.40
CA THR A 29 -13.60 -2.45 -8.69
C THR A 29 -13.49 -0.94 -8.55
N LEU A 30 -12.97 -0.25 -9.56
CA LEU A 30 -12.93 1.21 -9.60
C LEU A 30 -14.09 1.74 -10.45
N GLU A 31 -15.08 2.34 -9.80
CA GLU A 31 -16.25 2.93 -10.47
C GLU A 31 -16.09 4.45 -10.61
N GLU A 32 -16.74 5.04 -11.61
CA GLU A 32 -16.89 6.50 -11.67
C GLU A 32 -17.81 6.97 -10.54
N GLY A 33 -17.25 7.71 -9.58
CA GLY A 33 -18.01 8.21 -8.45
C GLY A 33 -18.79 9.47 -8.81
N GLY A 34 -20.11 9.32 -8.93
CA GLY A 34 -21.11 10.38 -8.82
C GLY A 34 -20.89 11.65 -9.65
N PRO A 35 -21.62 12.75 -9.37
CA PRO A 35 -21.55 13.99 -10.16
C PRO A 35 -20.18 14.69 -10.11
N SER A 36 -19.27 14.26 -9.24
CA SER A 36 -17.89 14.76 -9.19
C SER A 36 -16.94 14.01 -10.13
N GLY A 37 -17.36 12.89 -10.73
CA GLY A 37 -16.50 12.02 -11.55
C GLY A 37 -15.31 11.44 -10.78
N ALA A 38 -15.37 11.46 -9.46
CA ALA A 38 -14.23 11.05 -8.63
C ALA A 38 -14.24 9.53 -8.52
N ILE A 39 -13.21 8.86 -9.04
CA ILE A 39 -13.11 7.41 -8.99
C ILE A 39 -13.33 6.90 -7.55
N GLN A 40 -14.17 5.88 -7.40
CA GLN A 40 -14.53 5.30 -6.12
C GLN A 40 -14.19 3.79 -6.14
N PRO A 41 -13.31 3.32 -5.23
CA PRO A 41 -13.08 1.90 -5.06
C PRO A 41 -14.27 1.24 -4.35
N VAL A 42 -14.73 0.12 -4.89
CA VAL A 42 -15.80 -0.73 -4.35
C VAL A 42 -15.21 -2.10 -4.05
N VAL A 43 -15.34 -2.55 -2.80
CA VAL A 43 -14.84 -3.85 -2.33
C VAL A 43 -16.05 -4.76 -2.09
N PRO A 44 -16.23 -5.84 -2.86
CA PRO A 44 -17.41 -6.71 -2.77
C PRO A 44 -17.30 -7.75 -1.63
N PHE A 45 -16.53 -7.45 -0.60
CA PHE A 45 -16.24 -8.36 0.51
C PHE A 45 -16.51 -7.66 1.83
N ASP A 46 -17.09 -8.38 2.79
CA ASP A 46 -17.33 -7.87 4.14
C ASP A 46 -16.02 -7.72 4.93
N ARG A 47 -15.01 -8.54 4.61
CA ARG A 47 -13.70 -8.55 5.27
C ARG A 47 -12.59 -8.99 4.34
N ILE A 48 -11.46 -8.29 4.41
CA ILE A 48 -10.18 -8.70 3.82
C ILE A 48 -9.28 -9.16 4.97
N GLU A 49 -8.74 -10.37 4.89
CA GLU A 49 -7.79 -10.92 5.87
C GLU A 49 -6.45 -11.15 5.19
N VAL A 50 -5.38 -10.63 5.81
CA VAL A 50 -4.02 -10.71 5.28
C VAL A 50 -3.16 -11.37 6.34
N HIS A 51 -2.60 -12.53 6.00
CA HIS A 51 -1.62 -13.21 6.83
C HIS A 51 -0.25 -12.63 6.52
N ILE A 52 0.28 -11.85 7.46
CA ILE A 52 1.60 -11.25 7.33
C ILE A 52 2.54 -11.98 8.28
N ASP A 53 3.42 -12.80 7.74
CA ASP A 53 4.52 -13.38 8.50
C ASP A 53 5.58 -12.29 8.73
N TYR A 54 5.70 -11.81 9.98
CA TYR A 54 6.77 -10.88 10.36
C TYR A 54 8.00 -11.67 10.81
N PRO A 55 9.08 -11.78 10.01
CA PRO A 55 10.33 -12.30 10.53
C PRO A 55 10.85 -11.35 11.61
N LEU A 56 11.14 -11.89 12.79
CA LEU A 56 11.79 -11.15 13.86
C LEU A 56 13.18 -10.76 13.37
N ILE A 57 13.40 -9.47 13.13
CA ILE A 57 14.73 -8.94 12.87
C ILE A 57 15.42 -8.91 14.23
N ASP A 58 16.37 -9.82 14.46
CA ASP A 58 17.24 -9.77 15.63
C ASP A 58 18.02 -8.45 15.59
N ARG A 59 17.53 -7.46 16.35
CA ARG A 59 18.17 -6.14 16.47
C ARG A 59 19.52 -6.19 17.19
N ASP A 60 19.95 -7.36 17.65
CA ASP A 60 21.23 -7.60 18.32
C ASP A 60 22.36 -8.02 17.36
N ARG A 61 22.12 -8.12 16.04
CA ARG A 61 23.19 -8.32 15.04
C ARG A 61 23.50 -7.02 14.27
N GLY A 62 23.57 -5.92 15.01
CA GLY A 62 23.79 -4.57 14.47
C GLY A 62 24.88 -3.76 15.17
N ASP A 63 25.69 -4.38 16.05
CA ASP A 63 26.93 -3.78 16.56
C ASP A 63 28.02 -4.86 16.68
N ALA A 64 28.55 -5.27 15.53
CA ALA A 64 29.84 -5.96 15.48
C ALA A 64 30.48 -5.72 14.10
N ASP A 65 31.29 -4.68 14.09
CA ASP A 65 32.50 -4.50 13.29
C ASP A 65 32.42 -4.01 11.83
N SER A 66 32.91 -2.76 11.75
CA SER A 66 34.04 -2.35 10.94
C SER A 66 33.75 -1.80 9.55
N ALA A 67 33.64 -0.47 9.52
CA ALA A 67 34.25 0.31 8.47
C ALA A 67 35.67 -0.22 8.18
N SER A 68 35.87 -0.88 7.04
CA SER A 68 37.20 -1.03 6.43
C SER A 68 37.32 0.05 5.36
N ALA A 69 37.92 1.17 5.75
CA ALA A 69 38.45 2.16 4.83
C ALA A 69 39.77 1.66 4.21
N SER A 70 39.91 1.87 2.90
CA SER A 70 41.15 1.79 2.09
C SER A 70 41.74 0.37 1.90
N ALA A 71 42.33 -0.03 0.77
CA ALA A 71 42.88 0.68 -0.40
C ALA A 71 42.73 -0.16 -1.68
#